data_AF-A0A6G0T037-F1
#
_entry.id   AF-A0A6G0T037-F1
#
_cell.length_a   1.000
_cell.length_b   1.000
_cell.length_c   1.000
_cell.angle_alpha   90.00
_cell.angle_beta   90.00
_cell.angle_gamma   90.00
#
_symmetry.space_group_name_H-M   'P 1'
#
loop_
_entity.id
_entity.type
_entity.pdbx_description
1 polymer ?
#
loop_
_entity_poly.entity_id
_entity_poly.type
_entity_poly.pdbx_seq_one_letter_code
_entity_poly.pdbx_strand_id
1 'polypeptide(L)'
;MVHVTCAEHGLHRTAEEVRGQFGTIDKIISNVKKIFKKAPSRVQTFKTHAPNIPLPPEPVITRWGTWLKASIYYCEYYKQICEIVEMLDSEDASSIKIAKKNLVKTCVKTESLDILEKVQVQLQMAQGNDGQKVYKKFETVLNKNSGLKILKQISKIIGGESDNMDALPEDLTTNDLSFYKFAPITSIDVERSFSIYKNLLTDNRRSFKLENIRKHLLLQCNTVGNQEY
;
A
#
# COMPACT_ATOMS: atom_id res chain seq x y z
N MET A 1 1.00 19.23 46.53
CA MET A 1 0.20 19.48 45.31
C MET A 1 0.89 18.75 44.17
N VAL A 2 0.22 17.83 43.47
CA VAL A 2 0.82 17.08 42.35
C VAL A 2 0.57 17.86 41.06
N HIS A 3 1.64 18.26 40.38
CA HIS A 3 1.54 18.89 39.07
C HIS A 3 1.34 17.80 38.01
N VAL A 4 0.19 17.82 37.33
CA VAL A 4 -0.13 16.88 36.25
C VAL A 4 -0.04 17.64 34.93
N THR A 5 0.87 17.22 34.05
CA THR A 5 0.92 17.72 32.67
C THR A 5 -0.36 17.32 31.95
N CYS A 6 -0.91 18.21 31.13
CA CYS A 6 -2.16 17.96 30.39
C CYS A 6 -2.04 16.68 29.54
N ALA A 7 -2.86 15.67 29.85
CA ALA A 7 -2.88 14.41 29.13
C ALA A 7 -3.19 14.60 27.63
N GLU A 8 -4.04 15.58 27.28
CA GLU A 8 -4.33 15.92 25.90
C GLU A 8 -3.08 16.45 25.17
N HIS A 9 -2.22 17.21 25.86
CA HIS A 9 -0.96 17.67 25.30
C HIS A 9 0.01 16.50 25.07
N GLY A 10 0.03 15.52 25.97
CA GLY A 10 0.77 14.27 25.78
C GLY A 10 0.30 13.51 24.53
N LEU A 11 -1.01 13.30 24.41
CA LEU A 11 -1.62 12.62 23.25
C LEU A 11 -1.37 13.35 21.93
N HIS A 12 -1.43 14.70 21.93
CA HIS A 12 -1.12 15.50 20.76
C HIS A 12 0.32 15.26 20.28
N ARG A 13 1.30 15.27 21.19
CA ARG A 13 2.70 15.02 20.84
C ARG A 13 2.91 13.62 20.29
N THR A 14 2.28 12.60 20.87
CA THR A 14 2.31 11.24 20.34
C THR A 14 1.72 11.15 18.94
N ALA A 15 0.58 11.81 18.68
CA ALA A 15 -0.03 11.82 17.36
C ALA A 15 0.83 12.54 16.31
N GLU A 16 1.52 13.63 16.69
CA GLU A 16 2.45 14.34 15.81
C GLU A 16 3.69 13.50 15.47
N GLU A 17 4.21 12.74 16.43
CA GLU A 17 5.30 11.78 16.19
C GLU A 17 4.87 10.70 15.19
N VAL A 18 3.69 10.11 15.38
CA VAL A 18 3.12 9.15 14.43
C VAL A 18 2.98 9.77 13.04
N ARG A 19 2.41 10.98 12.94
CA ARG A 19 2.29 11.69 11.66
C ARG A 19 3.65 11.92 10.99
N GLY A 20 4.67 12.28 11.78
CA GLY A 20 6.05 12.46 11.31
C GLY A 20 6.65 11.22 10.67
N GLN A 21 6.36 10.03 11.20
CA GLN A 21 6.82 8.75 10.64
C GLN A 21 6.14 8.39 9.31
N PHE A 22 4.96 8.94 9.01
CA PHE A 22 4.17 8.61 7.83
C PHE A 22 4.09 9.77 6.82
N GLY A 23 5.23 10.35 6.44
CA GLY A 23 5.30 11.52 5.55
C GLY A 23 4.65 11.35 4.17
N THR A 24 4.61 10.12 3.62
CA THR A 24 3.89 9.83 2.36
C THR A 24 2.37 9.93 2.55
N ILE A 25 1.84 9.38 3.64
CA ILE A 25 0.42 9.43 3.97
C ILE A 25 0.00 10.88 4.24
N ASP A 26 0.80 11.62 4.99
CA ASP A 26 0.57 13.05 5.25
C ASP A 26 0.50 13.86 3.95
N LYS A 27 1.40 13.58 2.98
CA LYS A 27 1.36 14.18 1.64
C LYS A 27 0.09 13.82 0.88
N ILE A 28 -0.38 12.58 0.93
CA ILE A 28 -1.64 12.16 0.27
C ILE A 28 -2.81 12.92 0.86
N ILE A 29 -2.98 12.87 2.19
CA ILE A 29 -4.07 13.54 2.91
C ILE A 29 -4.11 15.03 2.58
N SER A 30 -2.94 15.69 2.60
CA SER A 30 -2.80 17.11 2.33
C SER A 30 -3.15 17.46 0.87
N ASN A 31 -2.75 16.65 -0.10
CA ASN A 31 -2.99 16.95 -1.52
C ASN A 31 -4.40 16.58 -1.97
N VAL A 32 -4.92 15.41 -1.58
CA VAL A 32 -6.29 15.01 -1.94
C VAL A 32 -7.32 15.96 -1.34
N LYS A 33 -7.11 16.43 -0.10
CA LYS A 33 -7.90 17.54 0.47
C LYS A 33 -7.92 18.77 -0.45
N LYS A 34 -6.75 19.20 -0.96
CA LYS A 34 -6.64 20.40 -1.82
C LYS A 34 -7.37 20.24 -3.15
N ILE A 35 -7.54 19.02 -3.66
CA ILE A 35 -8.34 18.75 -4.86
C ILE A 35 -9.77 19.21 -4.64
N PHE A 36 -10.40 18.85 -3.53
CA PHE A 36 -11.82 19.18 -3.33
C PHE A 36 -12.03 20.54 -2.64
N LYS A 37 -10.98 21.12 -2.05
CA LYS A 37 -11.04 22.42 -1.39
C LYS A 37 -11.35 23.54 -2.39
N LYS A 38 -12.48 24.23 -2.18
CA LYS A 38 -12.95 25.37 -2.99
C LYS A 38 -13.10 25.05 -4.49
N ALA A 39 -13.40 23.80 -4.84
CA ALA A 39 -13.60 23.38 -6.24
C ALA A 39 -14.97 22.71 -6.42
N PRO A 40 -16.05 23.49 -6.64
CA PRO A 40 -17.40 22.96 -6.72
C PRO A 40 -17.60 21.90 -7.81
N SER A 41 -16.97 22.08 -8.98
CA SER A 41 -17.03 21.10 -10.08
C SER A 41 -16.48 19.73 -9.65
N ARG A 42 -15.30 19.70 -9.02
CA ARG A 42 -14.66 18.47 -8.54
C ARG A 42 -15.43 17.84 -7.38
N VAL A 43 -16.02 18.65 -6.50
CA VAL A 43 -16.94 18.17 -5.45
C VAL A 43 -18.18 17.54 -6.05
N GLN A 44 -18.72 18.12 -7.13
CA GLN A 44 -19.85 17.54 -7.83
C GLN A 44 -19.48 16.20 -8.48
N THR A 45 -18.34 16.12 -9.17
CA THR A 45 -17.81 14.86 -9.72
C THR A 45 -17.67 13.80 -8.63
N PHE A 46 -17.10 14.17 -7.48
CA PHE A 46 -16.97 13.27 -6.32
C PHE A 46 -18.33 12.72 -5.88
N LYS A 47 -19.31 13.61 -5.66
CA LYS A 47 -20.65 13.21 -5.20
C LYS A 47 -21.43 12.39 -6.23
N THR A 48 -21.21 12.63 -7.52
CA THR A 48 -21.83 11.83 -8.58
C THR A 48 -21.27 10.40 -8.60
N HIS A 49 -19.95 10.24 -8.42
CA HIS A 49 -19.30 8.93 -8.47
C HIS A 49 -19.39 8.15 -7.15
N ALA A 50 -19.39 8.86 -6.02
CA ALA A 50 -19.45 8.30 -4.69
C ALA A 50 -20.46 9.05 -3.79
N PRO A 51 -21.77 8.92 -4.05
CA PRO A 51 -22.81 9.70 -3.37
C PRO A 51 -22.92 9.44 -1.86
N ASN A 52 -22.55 8.23 -1.43
CA ASN A 52 -22.65 7.81 -0.02
C ASN A 52 -21.36 8.02 0.77
N ILE A 53 -20.29 8.53 0.14
CA ILE A 53 -18.99 8.72 0.80
C ILE A 53 -18.87 10.19 1.23
N PRO A 54 -18.51 10.47 2.49
CA PRO A 54 -18.29 11.86 2.92
C PRO A 54 -17.09 12.46 2.19
N LEU A 55 -17.08 13.77 1.98
CA LEU A 55 -15.91 14.41 1.37
C LEU A 55 -14.66 14.22 2.24
N PRO A 56 -13.46 14.20 1.62
CA PRO A 56 -12.22 14.02 2.36
C PRO A 56 -12.09 15.02 3.51
N PRO A 57 -11.85 14.55 4.74
CA PRO A 57 -11.86 15.41 5.92
C PRO A 57 -10.70 16.39 5.88
N GLU A 58 -10.92 17.53 6.50
CA GLU A 58 -9.92 18.58 6.63
C GLU A 58 -9.17 18.44 7.96
N PRO A 59 -7.97 17.83 8.02
CA PRO A 59 -7.18 17.83 9.24
C PRO A 59 -6.83 19.26 9.64
N VAL A 60 -6.99 19.54 10.93
CA VAL A 60 -6.62 20.80 11.57
C VAL A 60 -5.37 20.50 12.39
N ILE A 61 -4.23 21.03 11.97
CA ILE A 61 -2.91 20.72 12.56
C ILE A 61 -2.91 20.96 14.08
N THR A 62 -3.59 22.03 14.53
CA THR A 62 -3.67 22.42 15.94
C THR A 62 -4.66 21.60 16.77
N ARG A 63 -5.42 20.67 16.17
CA ARG A 63 -6.38 19.81 16.88
C ARG A 63 -5.98 18.35 16.73
N TRP A 64 -5.53 17.78 17.84
CA TRP A 64 -5.18 16.37 17.94
C TRP A 64 -6.33 15.47 17.48
N GLY A 65 -5.99 14.33 16.89
CA GLY A 65 -6.96 13.35 16.38
C GLY A 65 -7.60 13.70 15.04
N THR A 66 -7.58 14.94 14.56
CA THR A 66 -8.15 15.27 13.23
C THR A 66 -7.36 14.60 12.09
N TRP A 67 -6.03 14.53 12.21
CA TRP A 67 -5.19 13.77 11.29
C TRP A 67 -5.47 12.28 11.37
N LEU A 68 -5.59 11.70 12.57
CA LEU A 68 -5.92 10.27 12.74
C LEU A 68 -7.28 9.92 12.14
N LYS A 69 -8.30 10.76 12.35
CA LYS A 69 -9.62 10.62 11.71
C LYS A 69 -9.52 10.68 10.19
N ALA A 70 -8.69 11.58 9.66
CA ALA A 70 -8.41 11.63 8.23
C ALA A 70 -7.75 10.33 7.76
N SER A 71 -6.69 9.87 8.43
CA SER A 71 -6.00 8.62 8.09
C SER A 71 -6.94 7.42 8.09
N ILE A 72 -7.86 7.32 9.06
CA ILE A 72 -8.88 6.27 9.10
C ILE A 72 -9.84 6.38 7.91
N TYR A 73 -10.34 7.58 7.61
CA TYR A 73 -11.18 7.83 6.43
C TYR A 73 -10.49 7.37 5.13
N TYR A 74 -9.21 7.72 4.94
CA TYR A 74 -8.48 7.33 3.74
C TYR A 74 -8.19 5.84 3.68
N CYS A 75 -8.10 5.16 4.83
CA CYS A 75 -8.00 3.70 4.89
C CYS A 75 -9.31 3.04 4.44
N GLU A 76 -10.45 3.57 4.90
CA GLU A 76 -11.77 3.02 4.63
C GLU A 76 -12.23 3.24 3.18
N TYR A 77 -11.96 4.42 2.62
CA TYR A 77 -12.41 4.82 1.27
C TYR A 77 -11.27 4.93 0.25
N TYR A 78 -10.16 4.23 0.51
CA TYR A 78 -8.95 4.34 -0.31
C TYR A 78 -9.22 4.11 -1.80
N LYS A 79 -9.94 3.02 -2.13
CA LYS A 79 -10.20 2.60 -3.50
C LYS A 79 -11.01 3.65 -4.27
N GLN A 80 -12.10 4.13 -3.69
CA GLN A 80 -12.97 5.12 -4.32
C GLN A 80 -12.26 6.47 -4.48
N ILE A 81 -11.40 6.84 -3.52
CA ILE A 81 -10.55 8.03 -3.64
C ILE A 81 -9.57 7.90 -4.80
N CYS A 82 -8.93 6.74 -4.98
CA CYS A 82 -8.05 6.49 -6.11
C CYS A 82 -8.79 6.60 -7.45
N GLU A 83 -9.94 5.95 -7.58
CA GLU A 83 -10.78 6.01 -8.79
C GLU A 83 -11.18 7.45 -9.14
N ILE A 84 -11.66 8.21 -8.15
CA ILE A 84 -12.05 9.61 -8.35
C ILE A 84 -10.87 10.48 -8.75
N VAL A 85 -9.72 10.33 -8.07
CA VAL A 85 -8.53 11.13 -8.40
C VAL A 85 -8.01 10.78 -9.79
N GLU A 86 -8.13 9.53 -10.24
CA GLU A 86 -7.67 9.10 -11.56
C GLU A 86 -8.53 9.69 -12.70
N MET A 87 -9.84 9.85 -12.49
CA MET A 87 -10.73 10.49 -13.46
C MET A 87 -10.46 11.99 -13.66
N LEU A 88 -9.71 12.64 -12.76
CA LEU A 88 -9.42 14.07 -12.86
C LEU A 88 -8.20 14.33 -13.76
N ASP A 89 -8.22 15.43 -14.51
CA ASP A 89 -7.09 15.86 -15.31
C ASP A 89 -5.90 16.23 -14.41
N SER A 90 -4.73 15.65 -14.70
CA SER A 90 -3.50 15.94 -13.96
C SER A 90 -2.99 17.36 -14.14
N GLU A 91 -3.36 18.03 -15.23
CA GLU A 91 -2.90 19.39 -15.53
C GLU A 91 -3.83 20.47 -14.94
N ASP A 92 -5.03 20.11 -14.47
CA ASP A 92 -5.99 21.02 -13.82
C ASP A 92 -5.46 21.61 -12.49
N ALA A 93 -4.66 20.84 -11.74
CA ALA A 93 -4.06 21.32 -10.51
C ALA A 93 -2.83 20.51 -10.10
N SER A 94 -1.83 21.20 -9.55
CA SER A 94 -0.63 20.58 -8.98
C SER A 94 -0.95 19.56 -7.88
N SER A 95 -2.01 19.78 -7.10
CA SER A 95 -2.48 18.82 -6.10
C SER A 95 -3.00 17.52 -6.68
N ILE A 96 -3.59 17.53 -7.88
CA ILE A 96 -4.03 16.31 -8.59
C ILE A 96 -2.82 15.53 -9.05
N LYS A 97 -1.88 16.19 -9.75
CA LYS A 97 -0.63 15.57 -10.20
C LYS A 97 0.16 14.91 -9.07
N ILE A 98 0.30 15.61 -7.95
CA ILE A 98 0.98 15.09 -6.76
C ILE A 98 0.17 13.95 -6.13
N ALA A 99 -1.15 14.06 -6.03
CA ALA A 99 -2.00 12.99 -5.48
C ALA A 99 -1.91 11.71 -6.33
N LYS A 100 -2.09 11.80 -7.66
CA LYS A 100 -1.95 10.66 -8.59
C LYS A 100 -0.61 9.94 -8.39
N LYS A 101 0.49 10.70 -8.43
CA LYS A 101 1.85 10.16 -8.22
C LYS A 101 1.99 9.41 -6.89
N ASN A 102 1.47 9.95 -5.80
CA ASN A 102 1.66 9.36 -4.47
C ASN A 102 0.65 8.24 -4.16
N LEU A 103 -0.57 8.29 -4.70
CA LEU A 103 -1.57 7.24 -4.56
C LEU A 103 -1.15 5.98 -5.33
N VAL A 104 -0.66 6.13 -6.57
CA VAL A 104 -0.12 5.03 -7.37
C VAL A 104 1.13 4.42 -6.71
N LYS A 105 2.08 5.26 -6.26
CA LYS A 105 3.28 4.80 -5.54
C LYS A 105 2.94 4.09 -4.24
N THR A 106 1.85 4.47 -3.59
CA THR A 106 1.43 3.82 -2.34
C THR A 106 0.72 2.52 -2.63
N CYS A 107 -0.10 2.37 -3.67
CA CYS A 107 -0.83 1.12 -3.93
C CYS A 107 0.09 -0.07 -4.17
N VAL A 108 1.33 0.19 -4.58
CA VAL A 108 2.23 -0.85 -5.01
C VAL A 108 3.58 -0.70 -4.33
N LYS A 109 3.85 -1.55 -3.33
CA LYS A 109 5.24 -1.96 -3.07
C LYS A 109 5.60 -2.94 -4.20
N THR A 110 5.68 -2.44 -5.43
CA THR A 110 6.08 -3.16 -6.66
C THR A 110 7.56 -3.08 -6.91
N GLU A 111 8.35 -2.32 -6.14
CA GLU A 111 9.72 -2.00 -6.55
C GLU A 111 10.53 -3.24 -6.96
N SER A 112 10.36 -4.36 -6.26
CA SER A 112 10.94 -5.65 -6.63
C SER A 112 10.35 -6.28 -7.90
N LEU A 113 9.03 -6.21 -8.12
CA LEU A 113 8.37 -6.67 -9.35
C LEU A 113 8.74 -5.79 -10.56
N ASP A 114 8.80 -4.47 -10.39
CA ASP A 114 9.21 -3.51 -11.42
C ASP A 114 10.67 -3.74 -11.82
N ILE A 115 11.55 -3.98 -10.85
CA ILE A 115 12.95 -4.36 -11.13
C ILE A 115 12.98 -5.68 -11.90
N LEU A 116 12.17 -6.67 -11.51
CA LEU A 116 12.12 -7.96 -12.19
C LEU A 116 11.65 -7.82 -13.64
N GLU A 117 10.65 -6.98 -13.91
CA GLU A 117 10.19 -6.68 -15.27
C GLU A 117 11.24 -5.94 -16.09
N LYS A 118 11.92 -4.95 -15.50
CA LYS A 118 13.05 -4.27 -16.16
C LYS A 118 14.16 -5.23 -16.54
N VAL A 119 14.56 -6.11 -15.62
CA VAL A 119 15.57 -7.15 -15.89
C VAL A 119 15.10 -8.09 -17.00
N GLN A 120 13.82 -8.48 -17.00
CA GLN A 120 13.25 -9.33 -18.04
C GLN A 120 13.38 -8.68 -19.43
N VAL A 121 13.03 -7.40 -19.56
CA VAL A 121 13.16 -6.65 -20.83
C VAL A 121 14.62 -6.57 -21.27
N GLN A 122 15.53 -6.23 -20.37
CA GLN A 122 16.96 -6.11 -20.69
C GLN A 122 17.57 -7.45 -21.13
N LEU A 123 17.21 -8.56 -20.46
CA LEU A 123 17.65 -9.89 -20.85
C LEU A 123 17.05 -10.35 -22.18
N GLN A 124 15.82 -9.95 -22.50
CA GLN A 124 15.21 -10.24 -23.80
C GLN A 124 15.91 -9.51 -24.95
N MET A 125 16.46 -8.32 -24.69
CA MET A 125 17.23 -7.54 -25.67
C MET A 125 18.68 -8.06 -25.85
N ALA A 126 19.14 -8.95 -24.96
CA ALA A 126 20.49 -9.50 -25.04
C ALA A 126 20.65 -10.40 -26.27
N GLN A 127 21.52 -9.99 -27.20
CA GLN A 127 21.83 -10.73 -28.41
C GLN A 127 22.93 -11.77 -28.18
N GLY A 128 22.99 -12.78 -29.06
CA GLY A 128 24.00 -13.82 -29.03
C GLY A 128 23.56 -15.09 -28.28
N ASN A 129 24.32 -16.18 -28.50
CA ASN A 129 23.97 -17.51 -28.02
C ASN A 129 23.95 -17.59 -26.48
N ASP A 130 24.86 -16.88 -25.82
CA ASP A 130 24.94 -16.86 -24.36
C ASP A 130 23.85 -15.98 -23.73
N GLY A 131 23.50 -14.84 -24.36
CA GLY A 131 22.36 -14.01 -23.94
C GLY A 131 21.04 -14.79 -23.99
N GLN A 132 20.81 -15.54 -25.07
CA GLN A 132 19.63 -16.39 -25.20
C GLN A 132 19.61 -17.53 -24.16
N LYS A 133 20.75 -18.15 -23.84
CA LYS A 133 20.83 -19.16 -22.78
C LYS A 133 20.47 -18.59 -21.42
N VAL A 134 20.96 -17.38 -21.10
CA VAL A 134 20.66 -16.70 -19.83
C VAL A 134 19.18 -16.33 -19.77
N TYR A 135 18.60 -15.76 -20.83
CA TYR A 135 17.18 -15.44 -20.89
C TYR A 135 16.29 -16.69 -20.72
N LYS A 136 16.60 -17.79 -21.43
CA LYS A 136 15.86 -19.06 -21.28
C LYS A 136 15.94 -19.60 -19.85
N LYS A 137 17.11 -19.51 -19.21
CA LYS A 137 17.27 -19.92 -17.81
C LYS A 137 16.43 -19.05 -16.89
N PHE A 138 16.48 -17.73 -17.06
CA PHE A 138 15.69 -16.76 -16.30
C PHE A 138 14.19 -17.06 -16.42
N GLU A 139 13.68 -17.19 -17.65
CA GLU A 139 12.28 -17.51 -17.92
C GLU A 139 11.88 -18.86 -17.30
N THR A 140 12.71 -19.89 -17.44
CA THR A 140 12.44 -21.22 -16.84
C THR A 140 12.36 -21.15 -15.31
N VAL A 141 13.23 -20.37 -14.67
CA VAL A 141 13.24 -20.22 -13.19
C VAL A 141 11.98 -19.48 -12.72
N LEU A 142 11.62 -18.38 -13.38
CA LEU A 142 10.42 -17.62 -13.01
C LEU A 142 9.13 -18.39 -13.29
N ASN A 143 9.05 -19.11 -14.42
CA ASN A 143 7.86 -19.88 -14.78
C ASN A 143 7.61 -21.08 -13.85
N LYS A 144 8.64 -21.57 -13.16
CA LYS A 144 8.49 -22.59 -12.11
C LYS A 144 7.95 -22.04 -10.79
N ASN A 145 8.03 -20.73 -10.56
CA ASN A 145 7.51 -20.09 -9.36
C ASN A 145 6.03 -19.71 -9.54
N SER A 146 5.12 -20.61 -9.14
CA SER A 146 3.68 -20.37 -9.19
C SER A 146 3.25 -19.19 -8.31
N GLY A 147 3.86 -19.03 -7.13
CA GLY A 147 3.57 -17.92 -6.21
C GLY A 147 3.87 -16.56 -6.82
N LEU A 148 4.94 -16.44 -7.60
CA LEU A 148 5.26 -15.21 -8.34
C LEU A 148 4.24 -14.93 -9.45
N LYS A 149 3.70 -15.95 -10.11
CA LYS A 149 2.63 -15.76 -11.12
C LYS A 149 1.36 -15.22 -10.47
N ILE A 150 0.97 -15.80 -9.34
CA ILE A 150 -0.16 -15.33 -8.52
C ILE A 150 0.09 -13.87 -8.11
N LEU A 151 1.27 -13.53 -7.58
CA LEU A 151 1.62 -12.16 -7.21
C LEU A 151 1.55 -11.17 -8.38
N LYS A 152 2.05 -11.55 -9.56
CA LYS A 152 1.94 -10.72 -10.77
C LYS A 152 0.48 -10.48 -11.17
N GLN A 153 -0.36 -11.52 -11.09
CA GLN A 153 -1.78 -11.39 -11.40
C GLN A 153 -2.51 -10.52 -10.37
N ILE A 154 -2.26 -10.72 -9.09
CA ILE A 154 -2.79 -9.86 -8.01
C ILE A 154 -2.34 -8.41 -8.22
N SER A 155 -1.07 -8.19 -8.59
CA SER A 155 -0.55 -6.85 -8.90
C SER A 155 -1.31 -6.20 -10.07
N LYS A 156 -1.61 -6.95 -11.13
CA LYS A 156 -2.42 -6.46 -12.26
C LYS A 156 -3.85 -6.14 -11.87
N ILE A 157 -4.47 -6.95 -11.01
CA ILE A 157 -5.83 -6.72 -10.50
C ILE A 157 -5.86 -5.46 -9.61
N ILE A 158 -4.90 -5.32 -8.69
CA ILE A 158 -4.79 -4.14 -7.84
C ILE A 158 -4.45 -2.88 -8.66
N GLY A 159 -3.67 -3.04 -9.74
CA GLY A 159 -3.34 -1.98 -10.68
C GLY A 159 -4.47 -1.61 -11.65
N GLY A 160 -5.58 -2.36 -11.67
CA GLY A 160 -6.71 -2.11 -12.57
C GLY A 160 -6.48 -2.54 -14.02
N GLU A 161 -5.47 -3.37 -14.29
CA GLU A 161 -5.14 -3.86 -15.64
C GLU A 161 -5.92 -5.13 -16.03
N SER A 162 -6.54 -5.82 -15.06
CA SER A 162 -7.26 -7.08 -15.26
C SER A 162 -8.26 -7.33 -14.14
N ASP A 163 -9.48 -7.76 -14.47
CA ASP A 163 -10.50 -8.19 -13.50
C ASP A 163 -10.58 -9.72 -13.34
N ASN A 164 -9.75 -10.47 -14.08
CA ASN A 164 -9.77 -11.92 -14.09
C ASN A 164 -9.18 -12.52 -12.79
N MET A 165 -10.04 -13.14 -11.98
CA MET A 165 -9.71 -13.84 -10.73
C MET A 165 -9.53 -15.36 -10.90
N ASP A 166 -9.82 -15.93 -12.07
CA ASP A 166 -9.94 -17.39 -12.28
C ASP A 166 -8.63 -18.16 -12.05
N ALA A 167 -7.49 -17.48 -12.12
CA ALA A 167 -6.17 -18.07 -11.85
C ALA A 167 -5.65 -17.80 -10.42
N LEU A 168 -6.48 -17.23 -9.55
CA LEU A 168 -6.22 -17.11 -8.11
C LEU A 168 -6.85 -18.28 -7.33
N PRO A 169 -6.31 -18.61 -6.15
CA PRO A 169 -6.95 -19.56 -5.25
C PRO A 169 -8.40 -19.17 -4.91
N GLU A 170 -9.33 -20.13 -4.93
CA GLU A 170 -10.78 -19.92 -4.70
C GLU A 170 -11.10 -19.32 -3.31
N ASP A 171 -10.19 -19.48 -2.35
CA ASP A 171 -10.31 -18.95 -0.99
C ASP A 171 -9.91 -17.48 -0.84
N LEU A 172 -9.35 -16.86 -1.88
CA LEU A 172 -9.00 -15.43 -1.85
C LEU A 172 -10.19 -14.53 -2.14
N THR A 173 -10.50 -13.64 -1.21
CA THR A 173 -11.46 -12.55 -1.42
C THR A 173 -10.79 -11.29 -1.99
N THR A 174 -11.59 -10.40 -2.57
CA THR A 174 -11.13 -9.08 -3.04
C THR A 174 -10.47 -8.24 -1.93
N ASN A 175 -10.94 -8.37 -0.70
CA ASN A 175 -10.35 -7.72 0.47
C ASN A 175 -8.96 -8.30 0.78
N ASP A 176 -8.75 -9.59 0.49
CA ASP A 176 -7.50 -10.28 0.77
C ASP A 176 -6.37 -9.83 -0.15
N LEU A 177 -6.69 -9.50 -1.40
CA LEU A 177 -5.73 -8.99 -2.40
C LEU A 177 -4.97 -7.76 -1.90
N SER A 178 -5.66 -6.85 -1.21
CA SER A 178 -5.06 -5.62 -0.69
C SER A 178 -3.83 -5.87 0.20
N PHE A 179 -3.77 -7.04 0.85
CA PHE A 179 -2.67 -7.42 1.73
C PHE A 179 -1.45 -8.00 0.99
N TYR A 180 -1.62 -8.51 -0.24
CA TYR A 180 -0.51 -9.08 -1.03
C TYR A 180 0.50 -8.03 -1.50
N LYS A 181 0.13 -6.75 -1.43
CA LYS A 181 1.05 -5.62 -1.52
C LYS A 181 2.21 -5.70 -0.52
N PHE A 182 2.03 -6.41 0.59
CA PHE A 182 3.07 -6.58 1.62
C PHE A 182 3.82 -7.91 1.50
N ALA A 183 3.58 -8.67 0.42
CA ALA A 183 4.23 -9.95 0.23
C ALA A 183 5.75 -9.77 0.08
N PRO A 184 6.57 -10.52 0.82
CA PRO A 184 8.02 -10.48 0.66
C PRO A 184 8.42 -11.17 -0.65
N ILE A 185 9.17 -10.46 -1.49
CA ILE A 185 9.63 -10.96 -2.81
C ILE A 185 11.15 -11.13 -2.85
N THR A 186 11.89 -10.36 -2.04
CA THR A 186 13.35 -10.47 -1.97
C THR A 186 13.77 -11.63 -1.07
N SER A 187 14.92 -12.24 -1.34
CA SER A 187 15.46 -13.32 -0.52
C SER A 187 15.66 -12.91 0.94
N ILE A 188 16.10 -11.67 1.17
CA ILE A 188 16.32 -11.10 2.51
C ILE A 188 14.98 -11.01 3.27
N ASP A 189 13.93 -10.52 2.62
CA ASP A 189 12.61 -10.39 3.25
C ASP A 189 11.98 -11.76 3.51
N VAL A 190 12.17 -12.72 2.59
CA VAL A 190 11.71 -14.10 2.75
C VAL A 190 12.45 -14.79 3.90
N GLU A 191 13.76 -14.64 4.01
CA GLU A 191 14.54 -15.20 5.13
C GLU A 191 14.13 -14.59 6.48
N ARG A 192 13.95 -13.26 6.53
CA ARG A 192 13.43 -12.59 7.74
C ARG A 192 12.02 -13.09 8.09
N SER A 193 11.18 -13.36 7.08
CA SER A 193 9.84 -13.94 7.29
C SER A 193 9.90 -15.31 7.95
N PHE A 194 10.90 -16.14 7.66
CA PHE A 194 11.07 -17.44 8.33
C PHE A 194 11.40 -17.29 9.82
N SER A 195 12.21 -16.31 10.19
CA SER A 195 12.48 -15.98 11.59
C SER A 195 11.20 -15.53 12.31
N ILE A 196 10.38 -14.73 11.63
CA ILE A 196 9.07 -14.27 12.12
C ILE A 196 8.11 -15.45 12.30
N TYR A 197 7.99 -16.34 11.31
CA TYR A 197 7.15 -17.53 11.37
C TYR A 197 7.59 -18.46 12.49
N LYS A 198 8.90 -18.66 12.64
CA LYS A 198 9.45 -19.45 13.75
C LYS A 198 9.02 -18.87 15.10
N ASN A 199 9.14 -17.55 15.29
CA ASN A 199 8.70 -16.89 16.51
C ASN A 199 7.18 -16.99 16.72
N LEU A 200 6.38 -16.87 15.65
CA LEU A 200 4.93 -16.97 15.67
C LEU A 200 4.44 -18.38 16.04
N LEU A 201 5.15 -19.41 15.56
CA LEU A 201 4.79 -20.83 15.70
C LEU A 201 5.42 -21.51 16.93
N THR A 202 6.25 -20.81 17.71
CA THR A 202 6.78 -21.36 18.97
C THR A 202 5.69 -21.49 20.04
N ASP A 203 5.76 -22.56 20.85
CA ASP A 203 4.78 -22.91 21.89
C ASP A 203 4.59 -21.84 22.99
N ASN A 204 5.43 -20.81 23.00
CA ASN A 204 5.49 -19.76 24.02
C ASN A 204 4.38 -18.69 23.92
N ARG A 205 3.30 -18.91 23.15
CA ARG A 205 2.19 -17.93 22.99
C ARG A 205 0.82 -18.54 23.30
N ARG A 206 0.04 -17.79 24.09
CA ARG A 206 -1.36 -18.09 24.47
C ARG A 206 -2.29 -17.92 23.25
N SER A 207 -3.00 -18.99 22.88
CA SER A 207 -4.20 -19.05 22.03
C SER A 207 -4.44 -17.89 21.05
N PHE A 208 -3.70 -17.83 19.94
CA PHE A 208 -4.09 -16.94 18.85
C PHE A 208 -5.29 -17.52 18.09
N LYS A 209 -6.33 -16.69 17.88
CA LYS A 209 -7.37 -16.97 16.88
C LYS A 209 -6.79 -16.75 15.47
N LEU A 210 -7.27 -17.49 14.47
CA LEU A 210 -6.81 -17.41 13.07
C LEU A 210 -6.76 -15.96 12.55
N GLU A 211 -7.78 -15.16 12.85
CA GLU A 211 -7.85 -13.73 12.48
C GLU A 211 -6.74 -12.88 13.09
N ASN A 212 -6.31 -13.20 14.32
CA ASN A 212 -5.25 -12.48 15.02
C ASN A 212 -3.87 -12.83 14.46
N ILE A 213 -3.68 -14.09 14.03
CA ILE A 213 -2.45 -14.55 13.36
C ILE A 213 -2.24 -13.76 12.08
N ARG A 214 -3.30 -13.66 11.26
CA ARG A 214 -3.26 -12.93 10.00
C ARG A 214 -2.89 -11.45 10.19
N LYS A 215 -3.51 -10.76 11.15
CA LYS A 215 -3.18 -9.35 11.47
C LYS A 215 -1.74 -9.21 11.98
N HIS A 216 -1.25 -10.17 12.76
CA HIS A 216 0.13 -10.15 13.26
C HIS A 216 1.15 -10.32 12.13
N LEU A 217 0.91 -11.23 11.19
CA LEU A 217 1.75 -11.41 10.00
C LEU A 217 1.87 -10.12 9.17
N LEU A 218 0.74 -9.44 8.93
CA LEU A 218 0.71 -8.19 8.18
C LEU A 218 1.46 -7.04 8.87
N LEU A 219 1.34 -6.93 10.20
CA LEU A 219 2.09 -5.93 10.96
C LEU A 219 3.60 -6.19 10.88
N GLN A 220 4.02 -7.45 10.99
CA GLN A 220 5.44 -7.82 10.95
C GLN A 220 6.06 -7.63 9.56
N CYS A 221 5.34 -7.97 8.48
CA CYS A 221 5.78 -7.69 7.11
C CYS A 221 5.90 -6.18 6.82
N ASN A 222 5.13 -5.35 7.53
CA ASN A 222 5.22 -3.89 7.43
C ASN A 222 6.40 -3.29 8.21
N THR A 223 6.78 -3.86 9.35
CA THR A 223 7.88 -3.34 10.18
C THR A 223 9.27 -3.55 9.57
N VAL A 224 9.45 -4.58 8.73
CA VAL A 224 10.75 -4.89 8.10
C VAL A 224 11.19 -3.82 7.09
N GLY A 225 10.24 -3.12 6.46
CA GLY A 225 10.55 -2.03 5.52
C GLY A 225 10.96 -0.71 6.19
N ASN A 226 10.94 -0.61 7.52
CA ASN A 226 11.32 0.57 8.29
C ASN A 226 12.64 0.38 9.07
N GLN A 227 13.35 -0.73 8.85
CA GLN A 227 14.70 -0.94 9.37
C GLN A 227 15.72 -0.79 8.25
N GLU A 228 15.82 0.42 7.70
CA GLU A 228 17.04 0.86 7.01
C GLU A 228 17.95 1.51 8.07
N TYR A 229 19.22 1.12 8.05
CA TYR A 229 20.30 1.67 8.88
C TYR A 229 20.56 3.15 8.53
#